data_AF-A0A2R4XQ72-F1
#
_entry.id   AF-A0A2R4XQ72-F1
#
_cell.length_a   1.000
_cell.length_b   1.000
_cell.length_c   1.000
_cell.angle_alpha   90.00
_cell.angle_beta   90.00
_cell.angle_gamma   90.00
#
_symmetry.space_group_name_H-M   'P 1'
#
loop_
_entity.id
_entity.type
_entity.pdbx_description
1 polymer ?
#
loop_
_entity_poly.entity_id
_entity_poly.type
_entity_poly.pdbx_seq_one_letter_code
_entity_poly.pdbx_strand_id
1 'polypeptide(L)' 'MRRWFRLSDHSPVPSDIDRARALIDAIDRGGVPSDPLRVNAIARSLGLEVSRRAPIGETVERIRAAVQRVDSSHLP' A
#
# COMPACT_ATOMS: atom_id res chain seq x y z
N MET A 1 -41.45 17.35 2.10
CA MET A 1 -40.10 17.87 1.81
C MET A 1 -39.07 16.77 2.07
N ARG A 2 -38.52 16.15 1.02
CA ARG A 2 -37.51 15.09 1.14
C ARG A 2 -36.12 15.74 1.11
N ARG A 3 -35.43 15.75 2.25
CA ARG A 3 -34.02 16.17 2.34
C ARG A 3 -33.17 15.08 1.68
N TRP A 4 -32.50 15.48 0.61
CA TRP A 4 -31.47 14.70 -0.05
C TRP A 4 -30.22 14.78 0.83
N PHE A 5 -30.11 13.89 1.81
CA PHE A 5 -28.83 13.64 2.45
C PHE A 5 -27.94 12.96 1.42
N ARG A 6 -27.25 13.77 0.60
CA ARG A 6 -26.03 13.34 -0.05
C ARG A 6 -25.06 13.10 1.10
N LEU A 7 -25.00 11.85 1.56
CA LEU A 7 -23.83 11.34 2.25
C LEU A 7 -22.68 11.67 1.32
N SER A 8 -21.96 12.74 1.65
CA SER A 8 -20.68 13.01 1.04
C SER A 8 -19.87 11.76 1.31
N ASP A 9 -19.70 10.93 0.28
CA ASP A 9 -18.80 9.81 0.23
C ASP A 9 -17.39 10.35 0.45
N HIS A 10 -17.07 10.73 1.68
CA HIS A 10 -15.71 10.98 2.14
C HIS A 10 -15.10 9.60 2.31
N SER A 11 -14.90 8.89 1.19
CA SER A 11 -14.00 7.76 1.18
C SER A 11 -12.64 8.34 1.58
N PRO A 12 -12.12 8.04 2.78
CA PRO A 12 -10.85 8.61 3.21
C PRO A 12 -9.81 8.22 2.17
N VAL A 13 -8.98 9.18 1.76
CA VAL A 13 -7.84 8.87 0.89
C VAL A 13 -7.04 7.77 1.60
N PRO A 14 -6.86 6.59 0.97
CA PRO A 14 -6.22 5.47 1.64
C PRO A 14 -4.82 5.87 2.07
N SER A 15 -4.48 5.56 3.32
CA SER A 15 -3.14 5.85 3.85
C SER A 15 -2.08 5.10 3.04
N ASP A 16 -0.83 5.55 3.09
CA ASP A 16 0.25 4.87 2.38
C ASP A 16 0.41 3.40 2.84
N ILE A 17 0.10 3.12 4.11
CA ILE A 17 0.06 1.76 4.66
C ILE A 17 -1.09 0.94 4.08
N ASP A 18 -2.28 1.52 3.89
CA ASP A 18 -3.40 0.79 3.28
C ASP A 18 -3.12 0.43 1.81
N ARG A 19 -2.47 1.35 1.08
CA ARG A 19 -2.04 1.09 -0.31
C ARG A 19 -0.99 0.00 -0.37
N ALA A 20 -0.07 -0.03 0.59
CA ALA A 20 0.94 -1.08 0.72
C ALA A 20 0.31 -2.43 1.06
N ARG A 21 -0.63 -2.49 2.01
CA ARG A 21 -1.37 -3.72 2.35
C ARG A 21 -2.14 -4.24 1.15
N ALA A 22 -2.87 -3.39 0.44
CA ALA A 22 -3.62 -3.77 -0.76
C ALA A 22 -2.71 -4.33 -1.86
N LEU A 23 -1.51 -3.77 -2.02
CA LEU A 23 -0.50 -4.31 -2.95
C LEU A 23 -0.07 -5.72 -2.53
N ILE A 24 0.33 -5.92 -1.27
CA ILE A 24 0.80 -7.22 -0.78
C ILE A 24 -0.30 -8.28 -0.87
N ASP A 25 -1.51 -7.96 -0.44
CA ASP A 25 -2.66 -8.85 -0.49
C ASP A 25 -3.04 -9.25 -1.94
N ALA A 26 -2.93 -8.32 -2.89
CA ALA A 26 -3.09 -8.66 -4.30
C ALA A 26 -2.01 -9.63 -4.82
N ILE A 27 -0.77 -9.48 -4.34
CA ILE A 27 0.34 -10.37 -4.70
C ILE A 27 0.17 -11.75 -4.08
N ASP A 28 -0.23 -11.81 -2.81
CA ASP A 28 -0.44 -13.07 -2.07
C ASP A 28 -1.59 -13.90 -2.66
N ARG A 29 -2.58 -13.25 -3.29
CA ARG A 29 -3.62 -13.91 -4.10
C ARG A 29 -3.13 -14.40 -5.47
N GLY A 30 -1.85 -14.28 -5.79
CA GLY A 30 -1.25 -14.69 -7.06
C GLY A 30 -1.17 -13.58 -8.11
N GLY A 31 -1.44 -12.32 -7.75
CA GLY A 31 -1.26 -11.17 -8.64
C GLY A 31 0.22 -10.85 -8.86
N VAL A 32 0.58 -10.41 -10.07
CA VAL A 32 1.95 -9.97 -10.38
C VAL A 32 1.96 -8.46 -10.60
N PRO A 33 2.80 -7.69 -9.88
CA PRO A 33 2.92 -6.26 -10.12
C PRO A 33 3.57 -6.03 -11.49
N SER A 34 2.82 -5.45 -12.41
CA SER A 34 3.30 -5.14 -13.76
C SER A 34 3.96 -3.76 -13.88
N ASP A 35 3.85 -2.92 -12.84
CA ASP A 35 4.35 -1.54 -12.85
C ASP A 35 5.38 -1.28 -11.74
N PRO A 36 6.69 -1.37 -12.05
CA PRO A 36 7.76 -1.13 -11.08
C PRO A 36 7.73 0.30 -10.50
N LEU A 37 7.27 1.28 -11.27
CA LEU A 37 7.24 2.68 -10.83
C LEU A 37 6.25 2.89 -9.69
N ARG A 38 5.05 2.30 -9.80
CA ARG A 38 4.01 2.31 -8.78
C ARG A 38 4.48 1.59 -7.52
N VAL A 39 5.12 0.43 -7.65
CA VAL A 39 5.68 -0.31 -6.50
C VAL A 39 6.74 0.53 -5.78
N ASN A 40 7.66 1.15 -6.52
CA ASN A 40 8.69 2.01 -5.94
C ASN A 40 8.10 3.29 -5.31
N ALA A 41 7.02 3.85 -5.87
CA ALA A 41 6.34 5.00 -5.29
C ALA A 41 5.72 4.65 -3.93
N ILE A 42 5.04 3.50 -3.83
CA ILE A 42 4.49 3.00 -2.55
C ILE A 42 5.62 2.80 -1.54
N ALA A 43 6.72 2.16 -1.92
CA ALA A 43 7.87 1.97 -1.04
C ALA A 43 8.42 3.31 -0.50
N ARG A 44 8.57 4.32 -1.37
CA ARG A 44 9.04 5.65 -0.96
C ARG A 44 8.06 6.38 -0.05
N SER A 45 6.76 6.25 -0.31
CA SER A 45 5.72 6.76 0.58
C SER A 45 5.80 6.16 2.00
N LEU A 46 6.21 4.89 2.10
CA LEU A 46 6.47 4.23 3.40
C LEU A 46 7.80 4.64 4.05
N GLY A 47 8.57 5.55 3.43
CA GLY A 47 9.90 5.94 3.89
C GLY A 47 11.00 4.93 3.58
N LEU A 48 10.75 3.96 2.68
CA LEU A 48 11.77 3.01 2.25
C LEU A 48 12.63 3.62 1.14
N GLU A 49 13.95 3.49 1.28
CA GLU A 49 14.88 3.85 0.22
C GLU A 49 14.94 2.75 -0.85
N VAL A 50 14.52 3.08 -2.07
CA VAL A 50 14.52 2.15 -3.21
C VAL A 50 15.15 2.76 -4.45
N SER A 51 16.10 2.02 -5.02
CA SER A 51 16.72 2.34 -6.30
C SER A 51 15.71 2.27 -7.44
N ARG A 52 15.81 3.18 -8.42
CA ARG A 52 14.95 3.15 -9.62
C ARG A 52 15.12 1.88 -10.45
N ARG A 53 16.27 1.21 -10.30
CA ARG A 53 16.63 -0.05 -10.94
C ARG A 53 16.47 -1.27 -10.03
N ALA A 54 15.90 -1.10 -8.83
CA ALA A 54 15.68 -2.21 -7.92
C ALA A 54 14.76 -3.26 -8.57
N PRO A 55 15.07 -4.57 -8.44
CA PRO A 55 14.15 -5.62 -8.84
C PRO A 55 12.81 -5.49 -8.11
N ILE A 56 11.69 -5.63 -8.83
CA ILE A 56 10.35 -5.50 -8.25
C ILE A 56 10.17 -6.43 -7.05
N GLY A 57 10.58 -7.70 -7.17
CA GLY A 57 10.46 -8.68 -6.08
C GLY A 57 11.17 -8.21 -4.81
N GLU A 58 12.36 -7.64 -4.94
CA GLU A 58 13.11 -7.11 -3.80
C GLU A 58 12.39 -5.91 -3.14
N THR A 59 11.79 -5.02 -3.95
CA THR A 59 10.99 -3.92 -3.41
C THR A 59 9.72 -4.41 -2.72
N VAL A 60 9.04 -5.41 -3.28
CA VAL A 60 7.85 -6.02 -2.68
C VAL A 60 8.17 -6.60 -1.31
N GLU A 61 9.27 -7.33 -1.17
CA GLU A 61 9.67 -7.91 0.12
C GLU A 61 9.97 -6.84 1.17
N ARG A 62 10.58 -5.71 0.78
CA ARG A 62 10.77 -4.56 1.69
C ARG A 62 9.45 -3.94 2.14
N ILE A 63 8.50 -3.79 1.22
CA ILE A 63 7.14 -3.30 1.53
C ILE A 63 6.46 -4.29 2.51
N ARG A 64 6.55 -5.59 2.24
CA ARG A 64 5.99 -6.64 3.11
C ARG A 64 6.54 -6.55 4.54
N ALA A 65 7.85 -6.36 4.69
CA ALA A 65 8.48 -6.19 6.00
C ALA A 65 8.04 -4.89 6.70
N ALA A 66 7.86 -3.79 5.96
CA ALA A 66 7.37 -2.54 6.52
C ALA A 66 5.93 -2.67 7.05
N VAL A 67 5.05 -3.32 6.29
CA VAL A 67 3.66 -3.59 6.70
C VAL A 67 3.64 -4.47 7.96
N GLN A 68 4.39 -5.56 7.98
CA GLN A 68 4.47 -6.45 9.15
C GLN A 68 4.93 -5.72 10.42
N ARG A 69 5.90 -4.80 10.31
CA ARG A 69 6.36 -4.00 11.47
C ARG A 69 5.24 -3.13 12.03
N VAL A 70 4.45 -2.49 11.16
CA VAL A 70 3.33 -1.66 11.58
C VAL A 70 2.25 -2.50 12.24
N ASP A 71 1.91 -3.66 11.66
CA ASP A 71 0.93 -4.59 12.23
C ASP A 71 1.38 -5.10 13.59
N SER A 72 2.67 -5.44 13.73
CA SER A 72 3.28 -5.90 15.00
C SER A 72 3.32 -4.80 16.05
N SER A 73 3.54 -3.55 15.64
CA SER A 73 3.53 -2.38 16.54
C SER A 73 2.12 -1.93 16.94
N HIS A 74 1.08 -2.44 16.26
CA HIS A 74 -0.32 -2.16 16.54
C HIS A 74 -0.97 -3.25 17.41
N LEU A 75 -0.21 -4.23 17.88
CA LEU A 75 -0.65 -5.14 18.94
C LEU A 75 -0.66 -4.38 20.29
N PRO A 76 -1.76 -4.45 21.06
CA PRO A 76 -1.89 -3.80 22.37
C PRO A 76 -0.99 -4.41 23.45
#